data_AF-A0AAN5Z233-F1
#
_entry.id   AF-A0AAN5Z233-F1
#
_cell.length_a   1.000
_cell.length_b   1.000
_cell.length_c   1.000
_cell.angle_alpha   90.00
_cell.angle_beta   90.00
_cell.angle_gamma   90.00
#
_symmetry.space_group_name_H-M   'P 1'
#
loop_
_entity.id
_entity.type
_entity.pdbx_description
1 polymer ?
#
loop_
_entity_poly.entity_id
_entity_poly.type
_entity_poly.pdbx_seq_one_letter_code
_entity_poly.pdbx_strand_id
1 'polypeptide(L)'
;MVTERRITHLPAEIGQKIFREHFKVQGGYVYDGQSDKLRNADNTPIDLSLIYTCRSIANDCKNLPLSVNTIHFSTLYREDWRSLAGCFNLVATYYYVLQQDIVLHLAHLITPEMHAQLEKRFPTFRAKLEAERAFHFQVWNTGDGGTPD
;
A
#
# COMPACT_ATOMS: atom_id res chain seq x y z
N MET A 1 -15.37 -18.54 -31.18
CA MET A 1 -14.44 -17.52 -30.63
C MET A 1 -15.07 -16.16 -30.88
N VAL A 2 -15.53 -15.47 -29.83
CA VAL A 2 -16.06 -14.11 -29.96
C VAL A 2 -14.87 -13.17 -30.01
N THR A 3 -14.60 -12.60 -31.17
CA THR A 3 -13.58 -11.56 -31.32
C THR A 3 -14.07 -10.33 -30.56
N GLU A 4 -13.43 -9.98 -29.44
CA GLU A 4 -13.69 -8.72 -28.75
C GLU A 4 -13.47 -7.57 -29.72
N ARG A 5 -14.54 -6.89 -30.13
CA ARG A 5 -14.46 -5.68 -30.95
C ARG A 5 -14.07 -4.53 -30.04
N ARG A 6 -12.77 -4.25 -29.95
CA ARG A 6 -12.26 -3.09 -29.20
C ARG A 6 -12.48 -1.81 -29.99
N ILE A 7 -12.85 -0.74 -29.29
CA ILE A 7 -13.03 0.60 -29.85
C ILE A 7 -11.75 1.11 -30.54
N THR A 8 -10.59 0.64 -30.09
CA THR A 8 -9.27 0.95 -30.67
C THR A 8 -9.05 0.43 -32.08
N HIS A 9 -9.88 -0.52 -32.56
CA HIS A 9 -9.84 -1.01 -33.94
C HIS A 9 -10.67 -0.15 -34.92
N LEU A 10 -11.42 0.83 -34.43
CA LEU A 10 -12.16 1.76 -35.27
C LEU A 10 -11.26 2.91 -35.74
N PRO A 11 -11.48 3.45 -36.94
CA PRO A 11 -10.88 4.72 -37.35
C PRO A 11 -11.16 5.81 -36.31
N ALA A 12 -10.18 6.71 -36.11
CA ALA A 12 -10.23 7.73 -35.07
C ALA A 12 -11.49 8.61 -35.17
N GLU A 13 -11.93 8.91 -36.39
CA GLU A 13 -13.13 9.71 -36.67
C GLU A 13 -14.41 9.01 -36.17
N ILE A 14 -14.49 7.69 -36.36
CA ILE A 14 -15.63 6.89 -35.92
C ILE A 14 -15.63 6.75 -34.40
N GLY A 15 -14.47 6.48 -33.80
CA GLY A 15 -14.31 6.45 -32.35
C GLY A 15 -14.73 7.78 -31.71
N GLN A 16 -14.27 8.91 -32.26
CA GLN A 16 -14.60 10.24 -31.76
C GLN A 16 -16.10 10.55 -31.87
N LYS A 17 -16.77 10.09 -32.93
CA LYS A 17 -18.23 10.23 -33.07
C LYS A 17 -18.99 9.39 -32.04
N ILE A 18 -18.59 8.14 -31.83
CA ILE A 18 -19.19 7.26 -30.81
C ILE A 18 -19.04 7.87 -29.42
N PHE A 19 -17.84 8.37 -29.09
CA PHE A 19 -17.58 9.05 -27.83
C PHE A 19 -18.46 10.28 -27.67
N ARG A 20 -18.56 11.14 -28.69
CA ARG A 20 -19.42 12.33 -28.62
C ARG A 20 -20.87 11.99 -28.26
N GLU A 21 -21.43 10.91 -28.81
CA GLU A 21 -22.80 10.50 -28.46
C GLU A 21 -22.91 9.95 -27.03
N HIS A 22 -21.89 9.24 -26.52
CA HIS A 22 -21.91 8.70 -25.14
C HIS A 22 -21.65 9.76 -24.06
N PHE A 23 -20.83 10.76 -24.35
CA PHE A 23 -20.48 11.82 -23.40
C PHE A 23 -21.47 12.99 -23.40
N LYS A 24 -22.38 13.06 -24.38
CA LYS A 24 -23.30 14.19 -24.52
C LYS A 24 -24.59 13.93 -23.75
N VAL A 25 -24.72 14.59 -22.60
CA VAL A 25 -25.95 14.63 -21.80
C VAL A 25 -26.46 16.06 -21.72
N GLN A 26 -27.78 16.23 -21.72
CA GLN A 26 -28.40 17.56 -21.58
C GLN A 26 -28.01 18.19 -20.24
N GLY A 27 -27.49 19.42 -20.27
CA GLY A 27 -27.01 20.13 -19.07
C GLY A 27 -25.62 19.70 -18.58
N GLY A 28 -25.05 18.61 -19.13
CA GLY A 28 -23.72 18.13 -18.77
C GLY A 28 -23.65 17.40 -17.43
N TYR A 29 -22.45 17.35 -16.86
CA TYR A 29 -22.16 16.64 -15.62
C TYR A 29 -21.86 17.61 -14.47
N VAL A 30 -22.32 17.25 -13.28
CA VAL A 30 -22.07 18.00 -12.04
C VAL A 30 -21.45 17.05 -11.02
N TYR A 31 -20.41 17.52 -10.35
CA TYR A 31 -19.79 16.80 -9.24
C TYR A 31 -20.63 16.98 -7.97
N ASP A 32 -21.05 15.87 -7.36
CA ASP A 32 -21.75 15.84 -6.09
C ASP A 32 -20.75 15.55 -4.95
N GLY A 33 -20.43 16.60 -4.18
CA GLY A 33 -19.50 16.51 -3.06
C GLY A 33 -20.01 15.73 -1.85
N GLN A 34 -21.32 15.45 -1.74
CA GLN A 34 -21.85 14.61 -0.65
C GLN A 34 -21.64 13.12 -0.92
N SER A 35 -21.83 12.70 -2.18
CA SER A 35 -21.64 11.28 -2.57
C SER A 35 -20.28 10.98 -3.19
N ASP A 36 -19.43 12.00 -3.38
CA ASP A 36 -18.12 11.93 -4.03
C ASP A 36 -18.22 11.31 -5.45
N LYS A 37 -19.27 11.68 -6.18
CA LYS A 37 -19.62 11.09 -7.48
C LYS A 37 -19.95 12.14 -8.52
N LEU A 38 -19.65 11.81 -9.77
CA LEU A 38 -20.14 12.55 -10.93
C LEU A 38 -21.60 12.17 -11.21
N ARG A 39 -22.46 13.17 -11.41
CA ARG A 39 -23.89 13.02 -11.70
C ARG A 39 -24.26 13.84 -12.93
N ASN A 40 -25.42 13.57 -13.52
CA ASN A 40 -25.97 14.45 -14.55
C ASN A 40 -26.46 15.77 -13.91
N ALA A 41 -26.62 16.81 -14.73
CA ALA A 41 -27.07 18.12 -14.26
C ALA A 41 -28.47 18.13 -13.62
N ASP A 42 -29.30 17.14 -13.92
CA ASP A 42 -30.61 16.90 -13.30
C ASP A 42 -30.52 16.07 -11.99
N ASN A 43 -29.30 15.86 -11.47
CA ASN A 43 -28.98 15.06 -10.29
C ASN A 43 -29.26 13.55 -10.46
N THR A 44 -29.51 13.05 -11.67
CA THR A 44 -29.62 11.61 -11.93
C THR A 44 -28.22 10.95 -12.01
N PRO A 45 -28.11 9.63 -11.75
CA PRO A 45 -26.85 8.92 -11.97
C PRO A 45 -26.41 8.98 -13.43
N ILE A 46 -25.09 9.00 -13.66
CA ILE A 46 -24.53 8.91 -15.03
C ILE A 46 -24.95 7.61 -15.72
N ASP A 47 -25.06 7.65 -17.05
CA ASP A 47 -25.43 6.49 -17.85
C ASP A 47 -24.42 5.34 -17.66
N LEU A 48 -24.94 4.13 -17.51
CA LEU A 48 -24.17 2.91 -17.43
C LEU A 48 -23.32 2.68 -18.69
N SER A 49 -23.80 3.11 -19.86
CA SER A 49 -23.05 3.04 -21.13
C SER A 49 -21.74 3.83 -21.07
N LEU A 50 -21.76 5.01 -20.45
CA LEU A 50 -20.61 5.85 -20.20
C LEU A 50 -19.63 5.19 -19.24
N ILE A 51 -20.13 4.63 -18.13
CA ILE A 51 -19.30 3.91 -17.14
C ILE A 51 -18.54 2.77 -17.82
N TYR A 52 -19.23 1.95 -18.62
CA TYR A 52 -18.59 0.83 -19.33
C TYR A 52 -17.60 1.30 -20.38
N THR A 53 -17.90 2.38 -21.10
CA THR A 53 -16.98 2.97 -22.09
C THR A 53 -15.69 3.46 -21.41
N CYS A 54 -15.81 4.24 -20.34
CA CYS A 54 -14.66 4.70 -19.56
C CYS A 54 -13.85 3.53 -18.98
N ARG A 55 -14.52 2.48 -18.49
CA ARG A 55 -13.85 1.27 -18.00
C ARG A 55 -13.11 0.52 -19.11
N SER A 56 -13.71 0.42 -20.30
CA SER A 56 -13.09 -0.20 -21.47
C SER A 56 -11.81 0.54 -21.86
N ILE A 57 -11.88 1.87 -21.96
CA ILE A 57 -10.72 2.72 -22.27
C ILE A 57 -9.64 2.57 -21.19
N ALA A 58 -10.02 2.64 -19.90
CA ALA A 58 -9.08 2.49 -18.80
C ALA A 58 -8.39 1.11 -18.81
N ASN A 59 -9.12 0.05 -19.15
CA ASN A 59 -8.56 -1.29 -19.31
C ASN A 59 -7.60 -1.39 -20.51
N ASP A 60 -8.00 -0.84 -21.66
CA ASP A 60 -7.17 -0.78 -22.86
C ASP A 60 -5.85 -0.01 -22.60
N CYS A 61 -5.90 1.02 -21.74
CA CYS A 61 -4.75 1.83 -21.39
C CYS A 61 -4.07 1.42 -20.09
N LYS A 62 -4.46 0.33 -19.41
CA LYS A 62 -4.07 0.05 -18.01
C LYS A 62 -2.55 0.07 -17.73
N ASN A 63 -1.75 -0.39 -18.69
CA ASN A 63 -0.30 -0.46 -18.55
C ASN A 63 0.43 0.74 -19.20
N LEU A 64 -0.29 1.55 -19.99
CA LEU A 64 0.29 2.61 -20.79
C LEU A 64 0.85 3.76 -19.92
N PRO A 65 0.15 4.25 -18.87
CA PRO A 65 0.68 5.31 -18.01
C PRO A 65 2.04 4.97 -17.40
N LEU A 66 2.24 3.71 -16.98
CA LEU A 66 3.50 3.24 -16.41
C LEU A 66 4.56 2.96 -17.47
N SER A 67 4.17 2.58 -18.69
CA SER A 67 5.12 2.21 -19.76
C SER A 67 5.66 3.40 -20.54
N VAL A 68 4.90 4.51 -20.64
CA VAL A 68 5.29 5.69 -21.44
C VAL A 68 5.78 6.85 -20.58
N ASN A 69 5.60 6.80 -19.26
CA ASN A 69 6.07 7.85 -18.35
C ASN A 69 7.00 7.26 -17.29
N THR A 70 8.12 7.96 -17.05
CA THR A 70 8.93 7.71 -15.85
C THR A 70 8.17 8.24 -14.64
N ILE A 71 7.85 7.37 -13.69
CA ILE A 71 7.17 7.76 -12.45
C ILE A 71 8.21 8.10 -11.40
N HIS A 72 8.14 9.33 -10.91
CA HIS A 72 8.97 9.79 -9.82
C HIS A 72 8.20 9.71 -8.52
N PHE A 73 8.65 8.85 -7.61
CA PHE A 73 8.21 8.87 -6.22
C PHE A 73 9.18 9.72 -5.42
N SER A 74 8.63 10.63 -4.61
CA SER A 74 9.40 11.39 -3.63
C SER A 74 8.69 11.32 -2.29
N THR A 75 9.47 11.31 -1.22
CA THR A 75 8.93 11.45 0.13
C THR A 75 8.47 12.89 0.30
N LEU A 76 7.17 13.08 0.48
CA LEU A 76 6.62 14.40 0.74
C LEU A 76 6.78 14.72 2.23
N TYR A 77 7.58 15.72 2.55
CA TYR A 77 7.55 16.34 3.87
C TYR A 77 6.41 17.37 3.91
N ARG A 78 5.44 17.15 4.79
CA ARG A 78 4.37 18.09 5.10
C ARG A 78 4.45 18.48 6.57
N GLU A 79 4.55 19.77 6.83
CA GLU A 79 4.68 20.28 8.20
C GLU A 79 3.44 19.96 9.05
N ASP A 80 2.24 20.01 8.47
CA ASP A 80 1.00 19.64 9.14
C ASP A 80 0.91 18.14 9.49
N TRP A 81 1.72 17.30 8.85
CA TRP A 81 1.80 15.85 9.11
C TRP A 81 3.01 15.46 9.95
N ARG A 82 3.89 16.41 10.29
CA ARG A 82 5.12 16.13 11.03
C ARG A 82 4.83 15.43 12.36
N SER A 83 3.85 15.93 13.12
CA SER A 83 3.48 15.32 14.41
C SER A 83 2.94 13.91 14.23
N LEU A 84 2.11 13.68 13.20
CA LEU A 84 1.58 12.35 12.90
C LEU A 84 2.69 11.39 12.47
N ALA A 85 3.60 11.81 11.60
CA ALA A 85 4.77 11.04 11.20
C ALA A 85 5.67 10.71 12.40
N GLY A 86 5.84 11.66 13.33
CA GLY A 86 6.53 11.45 14.60
C GLY A 86 5.86 10.38 15.47
N CYS A 87 4.54 10.44 15.62
CA CYS A 87 3.77 9.41 16.34
C CYS A 87 3.92 8.03 15.68
N PHE A 88 3.80 7.95 14.35
CA PHE A 88 4.01 6.70 13.63
C PHE A 88 5.43 6.16 13.81
N ASN A 89 6.45 7.03 13.73
CA ASN A 89 7.82 6.62 13.96
C ASN A 89 8.00 6.07 15.38
N LEU A 90 7.50 6.77 16.40
CA LEU A 90 7.56 6.33 17.78
C LEU A 90 6.88 4.97 17.98
N VAL A 91 5.65 4.82 17.48
CA VAL A 91 4.87 3.57 17.60
C VAL A 91 5.55 2.44 16.85
N ALA A 92 6.05 2.68 15.64
CA ALA A 92 6.77 1.68 14.86
C ALA A 92 8.06 1.24 15.57
N THR A 93 8.86 2.19 16.05
CA THR A 93 10.08 1.89 16.82
C THR A 93 9.75 1.08 18.06
N TYR A 94 8.76 1.50 18.86
CA TYR A 94 8.38 0.78 20.07
C TYR A 94 7.85 -0.63 19.76
N TYR A 95 7.06 -0.77 18.68
CA TYR A 95 6.57 -2.07 18.23
C TYR A 95 7.73 -3.01 17.86
N TYR A 96 8.74 -2.51 17.12
CA TYR A 96 9.92 -3.30 16.78
C TYR A 96 10.72 -3.72 18.03
N VAL A 97 10.94 -2.80 18.97
CA VAL A 97 11.64 -3.08 20.23
C VAL A 97 10.88 -4.13 21.03
N LEU A 98 9.56 -3.96 21.20
CA LEU A 98 8.73 -4.91 21.95
C LEU A 98 8.72 -6.29 21.28
N GLN A 99 8.62 -6.35 19.96
CA GLN A 99 8.65 -7.62 19.24
C GLN A 99 9.99 -8.34 19.42
N GLN A 100 11.10 -7.61 19.34
CA GLN A 100 12.43 -8.18 19.62
C GLN A 100 12.53 -8.67 21.07
N ASP A 101 12.08 -7.87 22.02
CA ASP A 101 12.15 -8.19 23.44
C ASP A 101 11.36 -9.46 23.79
N ILE A 102 10.13 -9.59 23.24
CA ILE A 102 9.31 -10.79 23.36
C ILE A 102 10.05 -12.01 22.80
N VAL A 103 10.65 -11.90 21.61
CA VAL A 103 11.38 -13.00 20.99
C VAL A 103 12.56 -13.44 21.85
N LEU A 104 13.32 -12.50 22.42
CA LEU A 104 14.49 -12.80 23.25
C LEU A 104 14.10 -13.41 24.61
N HIS A 105 13.03 -12.94 25.23
CA HIS A 105 12.50 -13.49 26.47
C HIS A 105 11.95 -14.90 26.27
N LEU A 106 11.21 -15.14 25.18
CA LEU A 106 10.60 -16.43 24.86
C LEU A 106 11.55 -17.39 24.14
N ALA A 107 12.78 -16.98 23.83
CA ALA A 107 13.76 -17.82 23.12
C ALA A 107 14.01 -19.16 23.81
N HIS A 108 13.89 -19.24 25.13
CA HIS A 108 14.03 -20.47 25.90
C HIS A 108 12.93 -21.52 25.63
N LEU A 109 11.81 -21.12 25.01
CA LEU A 109 10.70 -22.01 24.63
C LEU A 109 10.88 -22.61 23.22
N ILE A 110 11.89 -22.16 22.46
CA ILE A 110 12.15 -22.70 21.12
C ILE A 110 12.77 -24.09 21.26
N THR A 111 12.10 -25.11 20.75
CA THR A 111 12.59 -26.49 20.86
C THR A 111 13.75 -26.76 19.89
N PRO A 112 14.58 -27.80 20.14
CA PRO A 112 15.64 -28.20 19.23
C PRO A 112 15.14 -28.48 17.80
N GLU A 113 13.95 -29.05 17.65
CA GLU A 113 13.32 -29.32 16.36
C GLU A 113 12.96 -28.02 15.63
N MET A 114 12.45 -27.02 16.35
CA MET A 114 12.16 -25.70 15.78
C MET A 114 13.45 -25.01 15.32
N HIS A 115 14.53 -25.10 16.11
CA HIS A 115 15.85 -24.61 15.70
C HIS A 115 16.34 -25.30 14.42
N ALA A 116 16.25 -26.63 14.34
CA ALA A 116 16.67 -27.39 13.16
C ALA A 116 15.84 -27.03 11.90
N GLN A 117 14.56 -26.69 12.05
CA GLN A 117 13.74 -26.20 10.94
C GLN A 117 14.16 -24.79 10.51
N LEU A 118 14.41 -23.90 11.46
CA LEU A 118 14.81 -22.53 11.19
C LEU A 118 16.20 -22.47 10.53
N GLU A 119 17.15 -23.30 10.97
CA GLU A 119 18.50 -23.36 10.40
C GLU A 119 18.53 -23.77 8.92
N LYS A 120 17.56 -24.57 8.46
CA LYS A 120 17.43 -24.92 7.03
C LYS A 120 17.16 -23.70 6.14
N ARG A 121 16.44 -22.70 6.68
CA ARG A 121 16.05 -21.49 5.94
C ARG A 121 16.95 -20.30 6.26
N PHE A 122 17.47 -20.26 7.48
CA PHE A 122 18.29 -19.18 8.01
C PHE A 122 19.52 -19.78 8.70
N PRO A 123 20.60 -20.03 7.94
CA PRO A 123 21.85 -20.53 8.51
C PRO A 123 22.33 -19.61 9.64
N THR A 124 22.91 -20.18 10.70
CA THR A 124 23.42 -19.46 11.90
C THR A 124 22.37 -18.79 12.78
N PHE A 125 21.07 -18.99 12.53
CA PHE A 125 20.00 -18.36 13.31
C PHE A 125 20.15 -18.60 14.81
N ARG A 126 20.41 -19.85 15.22
CA ARG A 126 20.56 -20.21 16.63
C ARG A 126 21.70 -19.44 17.31
N ALA A 127 22.88 -19.45 16.70
CA ALA A 127 24.06 -18.75 17.24
C ALA A 127 23.81 -17.24 17.37
N LYS A 128 23.14 -16.62 16.39
CA LYS A 128 22.77 -15.20 16.45
C LYS A 128 21.76 -14.92 17.55
N LEU A 129 20.73 -15.74 17.69
CA LEU A 129 19.73 -15.59 18.74
C LEU A 129 20.36 -15.68 20.14
N GLU A 130 21.26 -16.63 20.35
CA GLU A 130 21.97 -16.80 21.62
C GLU A 130 22.89 -15.61 21.93
N ALA A 131 23.61 -15.08 20.93
CA ALA A 131 24.46 -13.90 21.08
C ALA A 131 23.65 -12.64 21.41
N GLU A 132 22.57 -12.37 20.68
CA GLU A 132 21.66 -11.24 20.92
C GLU A 132 21.00 -11.34 22.29
N ARG A 133 20.57 -12.54 22.68
CA ARG A 133 19.98 -12.78 24.00
C ARG A 133 20.97 -12.49 25.13
N ALA A 134 22.22 -12.94 24.99
CA ALA A 134 23.27 -12.68 25.98
C ALA A 134 23.56 -11.18 26.12
N PHE A 135 23.69 -10.47 24.98
CA PHE A 135 23.88 -9.03 24.96
C PHE A 135 22.71 -8.28 25.61
N HIS A 136 21.47 -8.62 25.23
CA HIS A 136 20.26 -7.98 25.74
C HIS A 136 20.16 -8.04 27.27
N PHE A 137 20.31 -9.23 27.86
CA PHE A 137 20.23 -9.36 29.32
C PHE A 137 21.42 -8.74 30.06
N GLN A 138 22.60 -8.62 29.43
CA GLN A 138 23.74 -7.89 30.03
C GLN A 138 23.48 -6.39 30.11
N VAL A 139 22.91 -5.79 29.06
CA VAL A 139 22.61 -4.36 28.99
C VAL A 139 21.50 -3.96 29.98
N TRP A 140 20.46 -4.79 30.14
CA TRP A 140 19.37 -4.48 31.07
C TRP A 140 19.69 -4.79 32.54
N ASN A 141 20.54 -5.77 32.85
CA ASN A 141 20.95 -6.05 34.24
C ASN A 141 21.92 -5.01 34.82
N THR A 142 22.57 -4.20 33.98
CA THR A 142 23.52 -3.17 34.43
C THR A 142 22.86 -1.82 34.74
N GLY A 143 21.53 -1.71 34.58
CA GLY A 143 20.75 -0.51 34.92
C GLY A 143 20.32 -0.37 36.38
N ASP A 144 20.35 -1.46 37.17
CA ASP A 144 19.83 -1.51 38.56
C ASP A 144 20.94 -1.48 39.64
N GLY A 145 22.14 -1.03 39.31
CA GLY A 145 23.29 -1.04 40.21
C GLY A 145 23.82 0.33 40.59
N GLY A 146 23.24 1.00 41.61
CA GLY A 146 24.02 1.91 42.47
C GLY A 146 23.37 3.22 42.91
N THR A 147 22.75 3.22 44.09
CA THR A 147 22.96 4.26 45.11
C THR A 147 23.07 3.58 46.48
N PRO A 148 24.27 3.47 47.08
CA PRO A 148 24.39 3.22 48.50
C PRO A 148 24.15 4.52 49.26
N ASP A 149 23.36 4.44 50.35
CA ASP A 149 23.21 5.47 51.37
C ASP A 149 24.55 5.83 52.05
#